data_AF-A0A3B1CBG6-F1
#
_entry.id   AF-A0A3B1CBG6-F1
#
_cell.length_a   1.000
_cell.length_b   1.000
_cell.length_c   1.000
_cell.angle_alpha   90.00
_cell.angle_beta   90.00
_cell.angle_gamma   90.00
#
_symmetry.space_group_name_H-M   'P 1'
#
loop_
_entity.id
_entity.type
_entity.pdbx_description
1 polymer ?
#
loop_
_entity_poly.entity_id
_entity_poly.type
_entity_poly.pdbx_seq_one_letter_code
_entity_poly.pdbx_strand_id
1 'polypeptide(L)'
;MRFNNLTSEELVNKLEKIKIFMFDLDGVLLKNSEDKENIYQQMTEFCNAQRIENRFSGIITAGDEDALTKKLDELENCFVLTSSLNKEKLMKEKLDQLELDFNNLFYMGDDILDLPLLQKAGISCAPSNARREVKRAVDIVLDENESYNILDTIMQLSRKNV
;
A
#
# COMPACT_ATOMS: atom_id res chain seq x y z
N MET A 1 8.09 2.34 -14.16
CA MET A 1 6.96 1.49 -13.76
C MET A 1 6.30 0.89 -14.98
N ARG A 2 5.74 -0.31 -14.83
CA ARG A 2 4.99 -1.02 -15.86
C ARG A 2 3.53 -1.16 -15.46
N PHE A 3 2.62 -0.83 -16.38
CA PHE A 3 1.19 -1.10 -16.27
C PHE A 3 0.86 -2.42 -16.96
N ASN A 4 0.23 -3.35 -16.26
CA ASN A 4 -0.15 -4.64 -16.85
C ASN A 4 -1.49 -4.56 -17.59
N ASN A 5 -2.49 -3.96 -16.96
CA ASN A 5 -3.88 -3.99 -17.44
C ASN A 5 -4.58 -2.62 -17.38
N LEU A 6 -3.82 -1.52 -17.25
CA LEU A 6 -4.38 -0.17 -17.14
C LEU A 6 -3.79 0.77 -18.19
N THR A 7 -4.67 1.51 -18.85
CA THR A 7 -4.34 2.74 -19.55
C THR A 7 -4.14 3.88 -18.54
N SER A 8 -3.47 4.97 -18.95
CA SER A 8 -3.31 6.16 -18.11
C SER A 8 -4.66 6.76 -17.69
N GLU A 9 -5.66 6.74 -18.56
CA GLU A 9 -7.02 7.23 -18.26
C GLU A 9 -7.71 6.37 -17.21
N GLU A 10 -7.68 5.03 -17.34
CA GLU A 10 -8.23 4.12 -16.34
C GLU A 10 -7.55 4.27 -14.98
N LEU A 11 -6.24 4.48 -14.98
CA LEU A 11 -5.47 4.71 -13.77
C LEU A 11 -5.91 6.00 -13.05
N VAL A 12 -6.02 7.11 -13.77
CA VAL A 12 -6.49 8.39 -13.20
C VAL A 12 -7.91 8.22 -12.62
N ASN A 13 -8.81 7.59 -13.37
CA ASN A 13 -10.18 7.32 -12.93
C ASN A 13 -10.24 6.42 -11.68
N LYS A 14 -9.36 5.41 -11.58
CA LYS A 14 -9.22 4.58 -10.38
C LYS A 14 -8.65 5.37 -9.21
N LEU A 15 -7.60 6.17 -9.43
CA LEU A 15 -6.94 6.98 -8.39
C LEU A 15 -7.91 7.97 -7.74
N GLU A 16 -8.86 8.52 -8.50
CA GLU A 16 -9.91 9.41 -7.97
C GLU A 16 -10.81 8.76 -6.93
N LYS A 17 -10.99 7.44 -7.01
CA LYS A 17 -11.83 6.67 -6.09
C LYS A 17 -11.06 6.23 -4.85
N ILE A 18 -9.73 6.25 -4.87
CA ILE A 18 -8.91 5.77 -3.77
C ILE A 18 -9.08 6.69 -2.55
N LYS A 19 -9.41 6.08 -1.42
CA LYS A 19 -9.52 6.72 -0.10
C LYS A 19 -8.53 6.15 0.91
N ILE A 20 -7.94 4.98 0.64
CA ILE A 20 -7.04 4.30 1.55
C ILE A 20 -5.82 3.76 0.79
N PHE A 21 -4.62 4.04 1.30
CA PHE A 21 -3.36 3.47 0.81
C PHE A 21 -2.75 2.52 1.84
N MET A 22 -2.75 1.23 1.56
CA MET A 22 -2.15 0.23 2.45
C MET A 22 -0.92 -0.40 1.80
N PHE A 23 0.08 -0.72 2.63
CA PHE A 23 1.32 -1.36 2.21
C PHE A 23 1.58 -2.61 3.05
N ASP A 24 2.10 -3.66 2.44
CA ASP A 24 2.81 -4.67 3.23
C ASP A 24 4.06 -4.05 3.88
N LEU A 25 4.50 -4.65 4.98
CA LEU A 25 5.70 -4.20 5.70
C LEU A 25 6.92 -4.99 5.25
N ASP A 26 6.90 -6.30 5.46
CA ASP A 26 7.97 -7.21 5.07
C ASP A 26 8.00 -7.37 3.54
N GLY A 27 9.18 -7.37 2.92
CA GLY A 27 9.30 -7.55 1.46
C GLY A 27 8.89 -6.34 0.61
N VAL A 28 8.16 -5.37 1.18
CA VAL A 28 7.78 -4.08 0.59
C VAL A 28 8.55 -2.93 1.26
N LEU A 29 8.11 -2.43 2.42
CA LEU A 29 8.73 -1.25 3.06
C LEU A 29 10.07 -1.58 3.73
N LEU A 30 10.19 -2.75 4.37
CA LEU A 30 11.42 -3.21 5.02
C LEU A 30 12.48 -3.74 4.03
N LYS A 31 12.14 -3.91 2.75
CA LYS A 31 13.04 -4.55 1.78
C LYS A 31 14.31 -3.75 1.52
N ASN A 32 14.16 -2.43 1.38
CA ASN A 32 15.25 -1.53 0.99
C ASN A 32 15.79 -0.72 2.18
N SER A 33 15.19 -0.89 3.36
CA SER A 33 15.62 -0.22 4.57
C SER A 33 15.39 -1.15 5.77
N GLU A 34 16.48 -1.65 6.35
CA GLU A 34 16.41 -2.27 7.68
C GLU A 34 16.26 -1.20 8.78
N ASP A 35 16.39 0.08 8.42
CA ASP A 35 16.22 1.22 9.31
C ASP A 35 14.73 1.56 9.47
N LYS A 36 14.15 1.00 10.54
CA LYS A 36 12.77 1.25 10.95
C LYS A 36 12.49 2.73 11.26
N GLU A 37 13.48 3.52 11.69
CA GLU A 37 13.28 4.94 11.97
C GLU A 37 13.11 5.74 10.67
N ASN A 38 13.91 5.42 9.66
CA ASN A 38 13.73 5.99 8.32
C ASN A 38 12.36 5.64 7.72
N ILE A 39 11.89 4.39 7.86
CA ILE A 39 10.54 4.00 7.42
C ILE A 39 9.47 4.79 8.17
N TYR A 40 9.62 4.95 9.50
CA TYR A 40 8.70 5.73 10.30
C TYR A 40 8.60 7.18 9.81
N GLN A 41 9.74 7.82 9.49
CA GLN A 41 9.77 9.18 8.95
C GLN A 41 9.05 9.25 7.60
N GLN A 42 9.38 8.36 6.66
CA GLN A 42 8.74 8.35 5.33
C GLN A 42 7.23 8.09 5.42
N MET A 43 6.80 7.16 6.28
CA MET A 43 5.38 6.92 6.53
C MET A 43 4.69 8.14 7.16
N THR A 44 5.36 8.85 8.06
CA THR A 44 4.82 10.09 8.65
C THR A 44 4.60 11.16 7.59
N GLU A 45 5.56 11.36 6.69
CA GLU A 45 5.42 12.27 5.55
C GLU A 45 4.29 11.82 4.61
N PHE A 46 4.21 10.50 4.34
CA PHE A 46 3.17 9.92 3.51
C PHE A 46 1.77 10.15 4.08
N CYS A 47 1.55 9.75 5.34
CA CYS A 47 0.29 9.91 6.06
C CYS A 47 -0.15 11.37 6.12
N ASN A 48 0.76 12.30 6.39
CA ASN A 48 0.45 13.73 6.42
C ASN A 48 -0.06 14.25 5.07
N ALA A 49 0.57 13.86 3.97
CA ALA A 49 0.13 14.27 2.65
C ALA A 49 -1.23 13.64 2.25
N GLN A 50 -1.47 12.37 2.58
CA GLN A 50 -2.77 11.73 2.32
C GLN A 50 -3.89 12.33 3.18
N ARG A 51 -3.58 12.72 4.42
CA ARG A 51 -4.53 13.37 5.34
C ARG A 51 -5.03 14.72 4.81
N ILE A 52 -4.16 15.53 4.19
CA ILE A 52 -4.56 16.80 3.53
C ILE A 52 -5.63 16.55 2.45
N GLU A 53 -5.54 15.41 1.77
CA GLU A 53 -6.49 14.98 0.73
C GLU A 53 -7.71 14.23 1.30
N ASN A 54 -7.89 14.22 2.62
CA ASN A 54 -8.92 13.46 3.35
C ASN A 54 -8.89 11.96 3.03
N ARG A 55 -7.69 11.39 2.92
CA ARG A 55 -7.44 9.96 2.71
C ARG A 55 -6.75 9.35 3.94
N PHE A 56 -6.85 8.03 4.03
CA PHE A 56 -6.16 7.20 5.01
C PHE A 56 -4.95 6.52 4.37
N SER A 57 -3.99 6.14 5.19
CA SER A 57 -2.88 5.30 4.77
C SER A 57 -2.44 4.37 5.89
N GLY A 58 -1.55 3.44 5.63
CA GLY A 58 -1.08 2.56 6.69
C GLY A 58 -0.42 1.29 6.20
N ILE A 59 -0.26 0.36 7.12
CA ILE A 59 0.39 -0.93 6.86
C ILE A 59 -0.52 -2.09 7.22
N ILE A 60 -0.32 -3.21 6.52
CA ILE A 60 -0.94 -4.49 6.83
C ILE A 60 0.09 -5.62 6.74
N THR A 61 0.39 -6.25 7.87
CA THR A 61 1.43 -7.29 7.99
C THR A 61 0.92 -8.52 8.73
N ALA A 62 1.50 -9.68 8.42
CA ALA A 62 1.34 -10.89 9.20
C ALA A 62 2.21 -10.91 10.47
N GLY A 63 3.20 -10.02 10.57
CA GLY A 63 4.06 -9.87 11.73
C GLY A 63 3.30 -9.38 12.96
N ASP A 64 3.83 -9.72 14.12
CA ASP A 64 3.34 -9.24 15.41
C ASP A 64 3.63 -7.74 15.60
N GLU A 65 2.96 -7.11 16.56
CA GLU A 65 3.26 -5.73 16.94
C GLU A 65 4.70 -5.56 17.44
N ASP A 66 5.34 -4.49 16.99
CA ASP A 66 6.67 -4.09 17.42
C ASP A 66 6.76 -2.57 17.71
N ALA A 67 7.97 -2.07 17.92
CA ALA A 67 8.20 -0.65 18.19
C ALA A 67 7.80 0.26 17.02
N LEU A 68 7.99 -0.18 15.77
CA LEU A 68 7.63 0.60 14.58
C LEU A 68 6.11 0.62 14.43
N THR A 69 5.44 -0.53 14.50
CA THR A 69 3.99 -0.60 14.32
C THR A 69 3.25 0.22 15.37
N LYS A 70 3.74 0.24 16.62
CA LYS A 70 3.16 1.07 17.69
C LYS A 70 3.31 2.56 17.42
N LYS A 71 4.49 3.02 16.98
CA LYS A 71 4.69 4.42 16.58
C LYS A 71 3.78 4.81 15.41
N LEU A 72 3.61 3.92 14.43
CA LEU A 72 2.73 4.17 13.28
C LEU A 72 1.25 4.27 13.69
N ASP A 73 0.82 3.53 14.71
CA ASP A 73 -0.56 3.55 15.21
C ASP A 73 -0.91 4.85 15.95
N GLU A 74 0.09 5.57 16.43
CA GLU A 74 -0.06 6.91 17.02
C GLU A 74 -0.30 8.02 15.97
N LEU A 75 -0.08 7.73 14.68
CA LEU A 75 -0.27 8.72 13.61
C LEU A 75 -1.75 8.86 13.22
N GLU A 76 -2.22 10.10 13.12
CA GLU A 76 -3.57 10.39 12.63
C GLU A 76 -3.81 9.85 11.21
N ASN A 77 -4.98 9.24 10.99
CA ASN A 77 -5.38 8.61 9.72
C ASN A 77 -4.42 7.51 9.22
N CYS A 78 -3.56 6.98 10.11
CA CYS A 78 -2.74 5.81 9.85
C CYS A 78 -3.43 4.55 10.38
N PHE A 79 -3.59 3.52 9.54
CA PHE A 79 -4.11 2.23 9.96
C PHE A 79 -2.97 1.21 10.09
N VAL A 80 -2.87 0.57 11.25
CA VAL A 80 -1.88 -0.47 11.50
C VAL A 80 -2.62 -1.78 11.73
N LEU A 81 -2.52 -2.68 10.75
CA LEU A 81 -3.21 -3.97 10.76
C LEU A 81 -2.17 -5.10 10.86
N THR A 82 -1.99 -5.68 12.04
CA THR A 82 -0.95 -6.69 12.32
C THR A 82 -1.52 -8.08 12.56
N SER A 83 -0.63 -9.05 12.77
CA SER A 83 -0.95 -10.38 13.32
C SER A 83 -2.00 -11.17 12.54
N SER A 84 -2.10 -10.96 11.22
CA SER A 84 -3.06 -11.67 10.36
C SER A 84 -2.46 -12.15 9.05
N LEU A 85 -2.52 -13.47 8.82
CA LEU A 85 -2.23 -14.08 7.53
C LEU A 85 -3.34 -13.87 6.51
N ASN A 86 -4.57 -13.57 6.95
CA ASN A 86 -5.69 -13.26 6.06
C ASN A 86 -5.89 -11.76 5.97
N LYS A 87 -4.99 -11.12 5.22
CA LYS A 87 -5.00 -9.66 4.99
C LYS A 87 -6.28 -9.18 4.32
N GLU A 88 -6.85 -10.00 3.44
CA GLU A 88 -8.11 -9.71 2.75
C GLU A 88 -9.28 -9.52 3.73
N LYS A 89 -9.46 -10.49 4.65
CA LYS A 89 -10.52 -10.43 5.66
C LYS A 89 -10.33 -9.21 6.58
N LEU A 90 -9.11 -8.99 7.05
CA LEU A 90 -8.81 -7.88 7.97
C LEU A 90 -9.07 -6.52 7.30
N MET A 91 -8.69 -6.38 6.03
CA MET A 91 -8.97 -5.17 5.27
C MET A 91 -10.47 -5.01 4.98
N LYS A 92 -11.20 -6.09 4.72
CA LYS A 92 -12.67 -6.02 4.53
C LYS A 92 -13.37 -5.49 5.76
N GLU A 93 -13.02 -6.01 6.94
CA GLU A 93 -13.58 -5.54 8.21
C GLU A 93 -13.31 -4.04 8.43
N LYS A 94 -12.10 -3.58 8.08
CA LYS A 94 -11.74 -2.16 8.18
C LYS A 94 -12.49 -1.28 7.18
N LEU A 95 -12.66 -1.74 5.94
CA LEU A 95 -13.44 -1.05 4.91
C LEU A 95 -14.90 -0.91 5.32
N ASP A 96 -15.49 -1.96 5.89
CA ASP A 96 -16.89 -1.96 6.35
C ASP A 96 -17.14 -0.95 7.46
N GLN A 97 -16.19 -0.78 8.39
CA GLN A 97 -16.27 0.25 9.43
C GLN A 97 -16.27 1.67 8.88
N LEU A 98 -15.75 1.87 7.67
CA LEU A 98 -15.65 3.16 6.99
C LEU A 98 -16.73 3.36 5.93
N GLU A 99 -17.64 2.39 5.76
CA GLU A 99 -18.63 2.37 4.67
C GLU A 99 -17.99 2.45 3.27
N LEU A 100 -16.81 1.84 3.11
CA LEU A 100 -16.05 1.79 1.85
C LEU A 100 -16.01 0.36 1.29
N ASP A 101 -15.59 0.24 0.03
CA ASP A 101 -15.34 -1.05 -0.61
C ASP A 101 -13.89 -1.16 -1.11
N PHE A 102 -13.54 -2.32 -1.68
CA PHE A 102 -12.18 -2.53 -2.18
C PHE A 102 -11.81 -1.61 -3.35
N ASN A 103 -12.77 -1.03 -4.09
CA ASN A 103 -12.48 -0.05 -5.14
C ASN A 103 -11.90 1.25 -4.58
N ASN A 104 -12.06 1.50 -3.28
CA ASN A 104 -11.47 2.64 -2.58
C ASN A 104 -10.05 2.35 -2.04
N LEU A 105 -9.53 1.13 -2.23
CA LEU A 105 -8.26 0.69 -1.69
C LEU A 105 -7.15 0.67 -2.77
N PHE A 106 -6.05 1.34 -2.47
CA PHE A 106 -4.75 1.03 -3.05
C PHE A 106 -4.03 0.04 -2.13
N TYR A 107 -3.49 -1.04 -2.68
CA TYR A 107 -2.68 -1.99 -1.93
C TYR A 107 -1.40 -2.39 -2.64
N MET A 108 -0.30 -2.46 -1.91
CA MET A 108 0.99 -2.95 -2.39
C MET A 108 1.51 -4.13 -1.56
N GLY A 109 1.86 -5.22 -2.23
CA GLY A 109 2.35 -6.47 -1.64
C GLY A 109 3.37 -7.18 -2.54
N ASP A 110 4.11 -8.15 -2.00
CA ASP A 110 5.20 -8.83 -2.71
C ASP A 110 5.15 -10.37 -2.68
N ASP A 111 4.32 -10.98 -1.81
CA ASP A 111 4.22 -12.43 -1.64
C ASP A 111 2.84 -13.01 -2.05
N ILE A 112 2.76 -14.34 -2.18
CA ILE A 112 1.54 -15.09 -2.51
C ILE A 112 0.42 -14.81 -1.50
N LEU A 113 0.77 -14.59 -0.23
CA LEU A 113 -0.20 -14.28 0.82
C LEU A 113 -0.95 -12.97 0.57
N ASP A 114 -0.40 -12.07 -0.25
CA ASP A 114 -1.02 -10.80 -0.61
C ASP A 114 -2.02 -10.94 -1.76
N LEU A 115 -1.92 -12.00 -2.57
CA LEU A 115 -2.74 -12.18 -3.77
C LEU A 115 -4.25 -12.04 -3.53
N PRO A 116 -4.85 -12.60 -2.47
CA PRO A 116 -6.29 -12.45 -2.22
C PRO A 116 -6.71 -10.98 -2.05
N LEU A 117 -5.86 -10.15 -1.44
CA LEU A 117 -6.14 -8.72 -1.27
C LEU A 117 -5.78 -7.91 -2.53
N LEU A 118 -4.64 -8.20 -3.15
CA LEU A 118 -4.20 -7.54 -4.39
C LEU A 118 -5.23 -7.70 -5.52
N GLN A 119 -5.85 -8.88 -5.65
CA GLN A 119 -6.86 -9.13 -6.69
C GLN A 119 -8.19 -8.38 -6.47
N LYS A 120 -8.44 -7.88 -5.26
CA LYS A 120 -9.68 -7.15 -4.92
C LYS A 120 -9.48 -5.64 -4.88
N ALA A 121 -8.28 -5.16 -4.55
CA ALA A 121 -7.98 -3.74 -4.44
C ALA A 121 -8.30 -2.98 -5.74
N GLY A 122 -8.82 -1.76 -5.60
CA GLY A 122 -9.15 -0.88 -6.72
C GLY A 122 -7.92 -0.56 -7.55
N ILE A 123 -6.78 -0.36 -6.89
CA ILE A 123 -5.44 -0.35 -7.50
C ILE A 123 -4.53 -1.29 -6.72
N SER A 124 -3.90 -2.20 -7.43
CA SER A 124 -2.92 -3.14 -6.89
C SER A 124 -1.52 -2.85 -7.46
N CYS A 125 -0.51 -2.91 -6.58
CA CYS A 125 0.87 -2.62 -6.93
C CYS A 125 1.80 -3.69 -6.37
N ALA A 126 2.93 -3.94 -7.05
CA ALA A 126 4.00 -4.79 -6.55
C ALA A 126 5.37 -4.15 -6.79
N PRO A 127 6.34 -4.30 -5.86
CA PRO A 127 7.70 -3.88 -6.10
C PRO A 127 8.40 -4.82 -7.10
N SER A 128 9.51 -4.37 -7.68
CA SER A 128 10.29 -5.14 -8.66
C SER A 128 10.73 -6.53 -8.15
N ASN A 129 11.04 -6.64 -6.86
CA ASN A 129 11.45 -7.87 -6.18
C ASN A 129 10.31 -8.83 -5.84
N ALA A 130 9.05 -8.45 -6.07
CA ALA A 130 7.91 -9.30 -5.78
C ALA A 130 7.95 -10.62 -6.57
N ARG A 131 7.30 -11.64 -6.02
CA ARG A 131 7.16 -12.93 -6.69
C ARG A 131 6.53 -12.77 -8.07
N ARG A 132 6.91 -13.63 -9.01
CA ARG A 132 6.46 -13.53 -10.40
C ARG A 132 4.93 -13.65 -10.52
N GLU A 133 4.32 -14.48 -9.69
CA GLU A 133 2.88 -14.68 -9.58
C GLU A 133 2.18 -13.39 -9.16
N VAL A 134 2.75 -12.68 -8.18
CA VAL A 134 2.28 -11.37 -7.70
C VAL A 134 2.38 -10.33 -8.80
N LYS A 135 3.55 -10.18 -9.43
CA LYS A 135 3.76 -9.22 -10.54
C LYS A 135 2.82 -9.42 -11.73
N ARG A 136 2.28 -10.63 -11.92
CA ARG A 136 1.29 -10.94 -12.97
C ARG A 136 -0.14 -10.62 -12.57
N ALA A 137 -0.42 -10.54 -11.27
CA ALA A 137 -1.76 -10.35 -10.72
C ALA A 137 -2.10 -8.88 -10.44
N VAL A 138 -1.10 -7.99 -10.40
CA VAL A 138 -1.28 -6.58 -10.05
C VAL A 138 -1.46 -5.67 -11.25
N ASP A 139 -2.08 -4.50 -11.03
CA ASP A 139 -2.23 -3.45 -12.03
C ASP A 139 -0.88 -2.80 -12.39
N ILE A 140 -0.04 -2.55 -11.37
CA ILE A 140 1.21 -1.80 -11.47
C ILE A 140 2.38 -2.63 -10.93
N VAL A 141 3.48 -2.66 -11.66
CA VAL A 141 4.77 -3.19 -11.18
C VAL A 141 5.79 -2.07 -11.22
N LEU A 142 6.40 -1.76 -10.08
CA LEU A 142 7.51 -0.79 -10.02
C LEU A 142 8.79 -1.41 -10.59
N ASP A 143 9.61 -0.59 -11.24
CA ASP A 143 10.96 -0.98 -11.64
C ASP A 143 11.92 -0.91 -10.43
N GLU A 144 13.15 -1.41 -10.56
CA GLU A 144 14.12 -1.47 -9.44
C GLU A 144 14.38 -0.10 -8.81
N ASN A 145 14.60 0.93 -9.62
CA ASN A 145 14.86 2.29 -9.13
C ASN A 145 13.69 2.88 -8.34
N GLU A 146 12.47 2.65 -8.82
CA GLU A 146 11.23 3.11 -8.16
C GLU A 146 10.94 2.32 -6.88
N SER A 147 11.32 1.04 -6.88
CA SER A 147 11.19 0.18 -5.70
C SER A 147 12.10 0.63 -4.56
N TYR A 148 13.21 1.33 -4.85
CA TYR A 148 14.13 1.82 -3.80
C TYR A 148 13.45 2.81 -2.86
N ASN A 149 12.52 3.61 -3.38
CA ASN A 149 11.76 4.59 -2.58
C ASN A 149 10.26 4.50 -2.92
N ILE A 150 9.64 3.46 -2.36
CA ILE A 150 8.24 3.11 -2.62
C ILE A 150 7.31 4.26 -2.22
N LEU A 151 7.48 4.81 -1.02
CA LEU A 151 6.55 5.82 -0.50
C LEU A 151 6.60 7.10 -1.31
N ASP A 152 7.77 7.57 -1.73
CA ASP A 152 7.88 8.74 -2.62
C ASP A 152 7.31 8.46 -4.02
N THR A 153 7.56 7.28 -4.57
CA THR A 153 7.01 6.89 -5.87
C THR A 153 5.48 6.87 -5.85
N ILE A 154 4.89 6.25 -4.83
CA ILE A 154 3.43 6.19 -4.68
C ILE A 154 2.86 7.56 -4.29
N MET A 155 3.60 8.40 -3.57
CA MET A 155 3.21 9.78 -3.32
C MET A 155 3.01 10.55 -4.62
N GLN A 156 3.98 10.48 -5.53
CA GLN A 156 3.90 11.14 -6.84
C GLN A 156 2.73 10.62 -7.67
N LEU A 157 2.53 9.29 -7.68
CA LEU A 157 1.39 8.64 -8.33
C LEU A 157 0.05 9.16 -7.78
N SER A 158 -0.07 9.27 -6.45
CA SER A 158 -1.30 9.68 -5.76
C SER A 158 -1.71 11.13 -6.06
N ARG A 159 -0.78 11.97 -6.52
CA ARG A 159 -1.01 13.38 -6.88
C ARG A 159 -1.49 13.56 -8.32
N LYS A 160 -1.80 12.47 -9.04
CA LYS A 160 -2.25 12.47 -10.45
C LYS A 160 -1.24 13.06 -11.45
N ASN A 161 0.05 13.05 -11.12
CA ASN A 161 1.13 13.44 -12.04
C ASN A 161 1.64 12.20 -12.79
N VAL A 162 0.78 11.57 -13.60
CA VAL A 162 1.12 10.40 -14.42
C VAL A 162 0.92 10.70 -15.89
#